data_AF-A0A847YE58-F1
#
_entry.id   AF-A0A847YE58-F1
#
_cell.length_a   1.000
_cell.length_b   1.000
_cell.length_c   1.000
_cell.angle_alpha   90.00
_cell.angle_beta   90.00
_cell.angle_gamma   90.00
#
_symmetry.space_group_name_H-M   'P 1'
#
loop_
_entity.id
_entity.type
_entity.pdbx_description
1 polymer ?
#
loop_
_entity_poly.entity_id
_entity_poly.type
_entity_poly.pdbx_seq_one_letter_code
_entity_poly.pdbx_strand_id
1 'polypeptide(L)'
;MMAQMKTLLGSLLMVAAALAVGCSKGEAVKPVERNPKEILTQRLQDVASGKMQQLGSAFGEIMNLIEEIKKTDAALGASLEEDGKALMSGTNPAGAKEIAQRMLQKLEAAPAPAAGS
;
A
#
# COMPACT_ATOMS: atom_id res chain seq x y z
N MET A 1 -58.25 10.73 -46.04
CA MET A 1 -58.47 9.37 -46.54
C MET A 1 -57.61 8.42 -45.73
N MET A 2 -58.25 7.40 -45.14
CA MET A 2 -57.66 6.40 -44.25
C MET A 2 -56.97 5.28 -45.04
N ALA A 3 -55.85 4.79 -44.51
CA ALA A 3 -55.46 3.38 -44.48
C ALA A 3 -54.62 3.23 -43.19
N GLN A 4 -55.09 2.70 -42.06
CA GLN A 4 -55.47 1.30 -41.77
C GLN A 4 -54.42 0.33 -42.35
N MET A 5 -53.85 -0.66 -41.64
CA MET A 5 -53.88 -1.13 -40.26
C MET A 5 -52.93 -2.35 -40.24
N LYS A 6 -52.34 -2.67 -39.08
CA LYS A 6 -51.76 -4.00 -38.72
C LYS A 6 -50.48 -4.37 -39.50
N THR A 7 -49.39 -4.83 -38.88
CA THR A 7 -49.31 -5.93 -37.93
C THR A 7 -47.88 -5.88 -37.36
N LEU A 8 -47.68 -5.79 -36.04
CA LEU A 8 -46.98 -6.76 -35.15
C LEU A 8 -46.24 -5.85 -34.15
N LEU A 9 -46.62 -5.62 -32.88
CA LEU A 9 -46.90 -6.59 -31.83
C LEU A 9 -45.85 -7.70 -31.83
N GLY A 10 -44.65 -7.38 -31.37
CA GLY A 10 -43.60 -8.36 -31.16
C GLY A 10 -42.23 -7.72 -30.96
N SER A 11 -41.96 -7.22 -29.75
CA SER A 11 -40.67 -6.85 -29.12
C SER A 11 -40.92 -5.65 -28.21
N LEU A 12 -41.76 -5.78 -27.18
CA LEU A 12 -41.41 -6.42 -25.91
C LEU A 12 -40.12 -5.82 -25.32
N LEU A 13 -40.33 -4.77 -24.52
CA LEU A 13 -39.66 -4.50 -23.25
C LEU A 13 -38.22 -5.01 -23.10
N MET A 14 -37.21 -4.15 -23.25
CA MET A 14 -35.89 -4.30 -22.59
C MET A 14 -35.07 -2.99 -22.69
N VAL A 15 -35.66 -1.83 -22.39
CA VAL A 15 -34.90 -0.56 -22.27
C VAL A 15 -35.42 0.25 -21.07
N ALA A 16 -35.28 -0.30 -19.86
CA ALA A 16 -35.56 0.45 -18.63
C ALA A 16 -34.95 -0.23 -17.39
N ALA A 17 -33.65 -0.55 -17.41
CA ALA A 17 -32.99 -1.06 -16.20
C ALA A 17 -31.47 -0.80 -16.23
N ALA A 18 -31.04 0.47 -16.26
CA ALA A 18 -29.62 0.78 -16.09
C ALA A 18 -29.32 2.16 -15.48
N LEU A 19 -30.26 2.81 -14.79
CA LEU A 19 -30.00 4.12 -14.15
C LEU A 19 -30.27 4.16 -12.64
N ALA A 20 -30.45 3.01 -11.99
CA ALA A 20 -30.74 2.94 -10.56
C ALA A 20 -29.93 1.86 -9.82
N VAL A 21 -28.65 1.70 -10.15
CA VAL A 21 -27.71 0.91 -9.33
C VAL A 21 -26.62 1.84 -8.80
N GLY A 22 -26.91 2.43 -7.64
CA GLY A 22 -25.94 2.53 -6.54
C GLY A 22 -24.76 3.49 -6.70
N CYS A 23 -25.01 4.80 -6.54
CA CYS A 23 -24.10 5.67 -5.78
C CYS A 23 -24.56 5.77 -4.31
N SER A 24 -25.06 4.67 -3.76
CA SER A 24 -25.40 4.54 -2.34
C SER A 24 -24.38 3.63 -1.69
N LYS A 25 -23.82 4.13 -0.58
CA LYS A 25 -22.65 3.61 0.14
C LYS A 25 -21.33 3.91 -0.58
N GLY A 26 -20.89 5.16 -0.44
CA GLY A 26 -19.53 5.35 0.04
C GLY A 26 -19.47 4.67 1.40
N GLU A 27 -19.26 3.34 1.41
CA GLU A 27 -18.60 2.71 2.54
C GLU A 27 -17.38 3.58 2.75
N ALA A 28 -17.33 4.28 3.88
CA ALA A 28 -16.09 4.85 4.34
C ALA A 28 -15.14 3.66 4.36
N VAL A 29 -14.35 3.51 3.30
CA VAL A 29 -13.21 2.62 3.26
C VAL A 29 -12.40 3.15 4.41
N LYS A 30 -12.54 2.51 5.58
CA LYS A 30 -11.68 2.78 6.71
C LYS A 30 -10.30 2.70 6.10
N PRO A 31 -9.53 3.79 6.09
CA PRO A 31 -8.14 3.70 5.67
C PRO A 31 -7.62 2.51 6.44
N VAL A 32 -7.17 1.47 5.74
CA VAL A 32 -6.54 0.36 6.44
C VAL A 32 -5.38 1.05 7.14
N GLU A 33 -5.49 1.24 8.46
CA GLU A 33 -4.38 1.69 9.30
C GLU A 33 -3.38 0.55 9.27
N ARG A 34 -2.66 0.47 8.15
CA ARG A 34 -1.59 -0.48 7.96
C ARG A 34 -0.49 0.00 8.87
N ASN A 35 -0.10 -0.85 9.80
CA ASN A 35 0.97 -0.56 10.72
C ASN A 35 2.22 -0.19 9.92
N PRO A 36 2.84 0.99 10.14
CA PRO A 36 4.00 1.42 9.36
C PRO A 36 5.17 0.43 9.47
N LYS A 37 5.28 -0.32 10.59
CA LYS A 37 6.26 -1.41 10.75
C LYS A 37 5.99 -2.55 9.74
N GLU A 38 4.75 -2.97 9.57
CA GLU A 38 4.41 -4.06 8.61
C GLU A 38 4.65 -3.65 7.16
N ILE A 39 4.28 -2.42 6.78
CA ILE A 39 4.55 -1.92 5.44
C ILE A 39 6.06 -1.84 5.21
N LEU A 40 6.82 -1.32 6.17
CA LEU A 40 8.26 -1.23 6.07
C LEU A 40 8.90 -2.61 5.91
N THR A 41 8.45 -3.61 6.68
CA THR A 41 8.90 -5.00 6.55
C THR A 41 8.69 -5.52 5.12
N GLN A 42 7.51 -5.32 4.54
CA GLN A 42 7.23 -5.74 3.15
C GLN A 42 8.15 -5.06 2.15
N ARG A 43 8.35 -3.74 2.27
CA ARG A 43 9.26 -3.00 1.38
C ARG A 43 10.70 -3.49 1.50
N LEU A 44 11.19 -3.72 2.70
CA LEU A 44 12.55 -4.21 2.91
C LEU A 44 12.72 -5.65 2.40
N GLN A 45 11.70 -6.50 2.48
CA GLN A 45 11.71 -7.83 1.86
C GLN A 45 11.79 -7.76 0.33
N ASP A 46 11.10 -6.80 -0.29
CA ASP A 46 11.19 -6.56 -1.74
C ASP A 46 12.60 -6.07 -2.15
N VAL A 47 13.23 -5.21 -1.35
CA VAL A 47 14.64 -4.81 -1.54
C VAL A 47 15.57 -6.01 -1.41
N ALA A 48 15.46 -6.76 -0.31
CA ALA A 48 16.32 -7.90 0.00
C ALA A 48 16.22 -9.02 -1.06
N SER A 49 15.02 -9.24 -1.59
CA SER A 49 14.78 -10.20 -2.67
C SER A 49 15.20 -9.70 -4.06
N GLY A 50 15.59 -8.43 -4.17
CA GLY A 50 15.98 -7.81 -5.44
C GLY A 50 14.83 -7.62 -6.42
N LYS A 51 13.58 -7.61 -5.92
CA LYS A 51 12.37 -7.44 -6.74
C LYS A 51 12.07 -5.98 -7.08
N MET A 52 12.77 -5.02 -6.45
CA MET A 52 12.56 -3.60 -6.74
C MET A 52 13.17 -3.19 -8.08
N GLN A 53 12.29 -2.97 -9.06
CA GLN A 53 12.64 -2.40 -10.36
C GLN A 53 12.83 -0.87 -10.31
N GLN A 54 12.27 -0.19 -9.30
CA GLN A 54 12.38 1.25 -9.09
C GLN A 54 12.86 1.57 -7.67
N LEU A 55 14.18 1.51 -7.48
CA LEU A 55 14.81 1.72 -6.17
C LEU A 55 14.60 3.16 -5.65
N GLY A 56 14.63 4.16 -6.53
CA GLY A 56 14.58 5.57 -6.14
C GLY A 56 13.29 6.01 -5.42
N SER A 57 12.12 5.66 -5.97
CA SER A 57 10.82 5.98 -5.34
C SER A 57 10.56 5.16 -4.09
N ALA A 58 10.99 3.90 -4.09
CA ALA A 58 10.81 3.00 -2.97
C ALA A 58 11.65 3.38 -1.74
N PHE A 59 12.86 3.93 -1.93
CA PHE A 59 13.68 4.40 -0.80
C PHE A 59 13.08 5.64 -0.12
N GLY A 60 12.43 6.53 -0.88
CA GLY A 60 11.69 7.65 -0.31
C GLY A 60 10.51 7.17 0.55
N GLU A 61 9.79 6.16 0.09
CA GLU A 61 8.71 5.53 0.88
C GLU A 61 9.24 4.87 2.17
N ILE A 62 10.38 4.18 2.10
CA ILE A 62 11.05 3.59 3.26
C ILE A 62 11.39 4.66 4.32
N MET A 63 11.96 5.79 3.91
CA MET A 63 12.28 6.88 4.85
C MET A 63 11.02 7.48 5.49
N ASN A 64 9.95 7.66 4.72
CA ASN A 64 8.68 8.15 5.27
C ASN A 64 8.11 7.18 6.32
N LEU A 65 8.18 5.87 6.05
CA LEU A 65 7.72 4.84 7.00
C LEU A 65 8.57 4.84 8.28
N ILE A 66 9.89 5.06 8.18
CA ILE A 66 10.78 5.20 9.35
C ILE A 66 10.36 6.41 10.19
N GLU A 67 10.06 7.55 9.56
CA GLU A 67 9.59 8.75 10.27
C GLU A 67 8.24 8.49 10.97
N GLU A 68 7.30 7.75 10.35
CA GLU A 68 6.06 7.34 11.02
C GLU A 68 6.33 6.41 12.20
N ILE A 69 7.24 5.44 12.06
CA ILE A 69 7.64 4.56 13.18
C ILE A 69 8.24 5.38 14.32
N LYS A 70 9.11 6.35 14.01
CA LYS A 70 9.80 7.21 14.98
C LYS A 70 8.82 8.02 15.85
N LYS A 71 7.64 8.36 15.35
CA LYS A 71 6.57 9.02 16.13
C LYS A 71 6.02 8.13 17.24
N THR A 72 6.04 6.80 17.05
CA THR A 72 5.50 5.81 18.00
C THR A 72 6.58 5.08 18.79
N ASP A 73 7.77 4.96 18.22
CA ASP A 73 8.92 4.22 18.74
C ASP A 73 10.20 4.92 18.28
N ALA A 74 10.56 5.99 18.98
CA ALA A 74 11.66 6.86 18.60
C ALA A 74 13.02 6.13 18.58
N ALA A 75 13.22 5.17 19.48
CA ALA A 75 14.46 4.39 19.56
C ALA A 75 14.62 3.49 18.33
N LEU A 76 13.56 2.74 17.98
CA LEU A 76 13.57 1.91 16.78
C LEU A 76 13.70 2.76 15.51
N GLY A 77 12.89 3.83 15.40
CA GLY A 77 12.92 4.74 14.26
C GLY A 77 14.32 5.34 14.03
N ALA A 78 14.98 5.83 15.09
CA ALA A 78 16.34 6.33 15.00
C ALA A 78 17.34 5.25 14.58
N SER A 79 17.20 4.02 15.08
CA SER A 79 18.07 2.90 14.68
C SER A 79 17.90 2.51 13.20
N LEU A 80 16.69 2.67 12.65
CA LEU A 80 16.37 2.37 11.25
C LEU A 80 16.79 3.51 10.32
N GLU A 81 16.76 4.76 10.78
CA GLU A 81 17.08 5.95 10.00
C GLU A 81 18.52 5.93 9.44
N GLU A 82 19.49 5.43 10.21
CA GLU A 82 20.88 5.30 9.77
C GLU A 82 21.00 4.36 8.56
N ASP A 83 20.42 3.16 8.66
CA ASP A 83 20.41 2.20 7.56
C ASP A 83 19.54 2.70 6.39
N GLY A 84 18.43 3.41 6.66
CA GLY A 84 17.59 4.01 5.61
C GLY A 84 18.35 5.04 4.78
N LYS A 85 19.18 5.89 5.41
CA LYS A 85 20.08 6.82 4.71
C LYS A 85 21.17 6.08 3.92
N ALA A 86 21.69 4.98 4.44
CA ALA A 86 22.64 4.14 3.71
C ALA A 86 21.99 3.50 2.47
N LEU A 87 20.72 3.09 2.56
CA LEU A 87 19.93 2.58 1.44
C LEU A 87 19.76 3.62 0.33
N MET A 88 19.47 4.88 0.68
CA MET A 88 19.33 5.97 -0.30
C MET A 88 20.64 6.36 -0.98
N SER A 89 21.77 6.29 -0.25
CA SER A 89 23.09 6.67 -0.78
C SER A 89 23.79 5.53 -1.53
N GLY A 90 23.36 4.29 -1.32
CA GLY A 90 23.91 3.10 -1.97
C GLY A 90 23.49 2.99 -3.43
N THR A 91 24.47 2.97 -4.34
CA THR A 91 24.25 2.73 -5.79
C THR A 91 24.38 1.26 -6.20
N ASN A 92 24.82 0.38 -5.28
CA ASN A 92 25.03 -1.05 -5.56
C ASN A 92 23.88 -1.91 -4.99
N PRO A 93 23.19 -2.73 -5.83
CA PRO A 93 22.13 -3.64 -5.40
C PRO A 93 22.55 -4.64 -4.29
N ALA A 94 23.81 -5.09 -4.26
CA ALA A 94 24.27 -6.02 -3.22
C ALA A 94 24.28 -5.35 -1.83
N GLY A 95 24.76 -4.11 -1.76
CA GLY A 95 24.74 -3.33 -0.52
C GLY A 95 23.33 -3.01 -0.05
N ALA A 96 22.42 -2.67 -0.97
CA ALA A 96 21.01 -2.42 -0.64
C ALA A 96 20.33 -3.64 0.00
N LYS A 97 20.65 -4.86 -0.46
CA LYS A 97 20.13 -6.10 0.14
C LYS A 97 20.63 -6.31 1.57
N GLU A 98 21.92 -6.14 1.81
CA GLU A 98 22.51 -6.29 3.15
C GLU A 98 21.94 -5.27 4.13
N ILE A 99 21.80 -4.01 3.70
CA ILE A 99 21.21 -2.96 4.52
C ILE A 99 19.74 -3.29 4.84
N ALA A 100 18.97 -3.72 3.83
CA ALA A 100 17.58 -4.11 4.04
C ALA A 100 17.43 -5.29 5.02
N GLN A 101 18.32 -6.28 4.96
CA GLN A 101 18.35 -7.39 5.91
C GLN A 101 18.65 -6.94 7.34
N ARG A 102 19.59 -6.01 7.55
CA ARG A 102 19.85 -5.44 8.89
C ARG A 102 18.64 -4.70 9.45
N MET A 103 17.95 -3.93 8.60
CA MET A 103 16.73 -3.23 9.02
C MET A 103 15.60 -4.21 9.38
N LEU A 104 15.45 -5.32 8.65
CA LEU A 104 14.50 -6.38 9.00
C LEU A 104 14.82 -7.00 10.37
N GLN A 105 16.09 -7.30 10.64
CA GLN A 105 16.52 -7.82 11.95
C GLN A 105 16.21 -6.84 13.09
N LYS A 106 16.40 -5.52 12.86
CA LYS A 106 16.04 -4.49 13.85
C LYS A 106 14.53 -4.44 14.12
N LEU A 107 13.71 -4.61 13.08
CA LEU A 107 12.25 -4.67 13.21
C LEU A 107 11.78 -5.93 13.98
N GLU A 108 12.44 -7.07 13.77
CA GLU A 108 12.14 -8.33 14.47
C GLU A 108 12.64 -8.33 15.93
N ALA A 109 13.78 -7.69 16.20
CA ALA A 109 14.34 -7.57 17.54
C ALA A 109 13.65 -6.50 18.39
N ALA A 110 12.89 -5.60 17.78
CA ALA A 110 12.13 -4.60 18.51
C ALA A 110 11.03 -5.28 19.33
N PRO A 111 10.98 -5.06 20.67
CA PRO A 111 9.90 -5.59 21.47
C PRO A 111 8.57 -5.07 20.90
N ALA A 112 7.58 -5.97 20.79
CA ALA A 112 6.23 -5.57 20.40
C ALA A 112 5.80 -4.38 21.27
N PRO A 113 5.17 -3.34 20.70
CA PRO A 113 4.74 -2.19 21.48
C PRO A 113 3.91 -2.72 22.64
N ALA A 114 4.33 -2.40 23.87
CA ALA A 114 3.64 -2.84 25.07
C ALA A 114 2.17 -2.45 24.92
N ALA A 115 1.31 -3.46 24.70
CA ALA A 115 -0.12 -3.27 24.81
C ALA A 115 -0.35 -2.77 26.23
N GLY A 116 -0.78 -1.51 26.35
CA GLY A 116 -0.91 -0.82 27.63
C GLY A 116 -1.69 -1.67 28.61
N SER A 117 -1.05 -1.91 29.76
CA SER A 117 -1.69 -2.39 30.98
C SER A 117 -2.62 -1.33 31.55
#